data_AF-A0A0X3V0H2-F1
#
_entry.id   AF-A0A0X3V0H2-F1
#
_cell.length_a   1.000
_cell.length_b   1.000
_cell.length_c   1.000
_cell.angle_alpha   90.00
_cell.angle_beta   90.00
_cell.angle_gamma   90.00
#
_symmetry.space_group_name_H-M   'P 1'
#
loop_
_entity.id
_entity.type
_entity.pdbx_description
1 polymer ?
#
loop_
_entity_poly.entity_id
_entity_poly.type
_entity_poly.pdbx_seq_one_letter_code
_entity_poly.pdbx_strand_id
1 'polypeptide(L)'
;MGSLRVTLCTIAALGAVAATPAAYAADGDGGVSVSPASPRPGGDIALRMSGCPDRTAMAVSAAFVADARLAAGADGTLVGESRIRSTLMPGTYDVKVTCGDASRTGAVTVVRQGAQPSAPASPVAPVPAGGGGTAHAAVADARAAGPGTAHTVIGLVLAGVAATAVALRSARRRREPR
;
A
#
# COMPACT_ATOMS: atom_id res chain seq x y z
N MET A 1 43.90 -40.15 -21.26
CA MET A 1 42.71 -39.83 -22.07
C MET A 1 41.48 -40.05 -21.19
N GLY A 2 40.69 -39.09 -20.71
CA GLY A 2 40.70 -37.63 -20.75
C GLY A 2 39.48 -37.15 -19.94
N SER A 3 39.63 -36.02 -19.24
CA SER A 3 38.56 -35.08 -18.87
C SER A 3 37.53 -35.53 -17.80
N LEU A 4 36.91 -34.66 -16.99
CA LEU A 4 36.95 -33.21 -16.86
C LEU A 4 36.51 -32.89 -15.42
N ARG A 5 37.31 -32.07 -14.73
CA ARG A 5 37.04 -31.55 -13.39
C ARG A 5 35.82 -30.63 -13.48
N VAL A 6 34.70 -31.01 -12.86
CA VAL A 6 33.52 -30.14 -12.79
C VAL A 6 33.71 -29.17 -11.63
N THR A 7 34.16 -27.98 -12.01
CA THR A 7 34.17 -26.74 -11.24
C THR A 7 32.74 -26.42 -10.77
N LEU A 8 32.41 -26.74 -9.52
CA LEU A 8 31.17 -26.29 -8.88
C LEU A 8 31.36 -24.84 -8.42
N CYS A 9 31.07 -23.91 -9.32
CA CYS A 9 30.95 -22.49 -8.97
C CYS A 9 29.81 -22.30 -7.97
N THR A 10 30.20 -21.90 -6.76
CA THR A 10 29.38 -21.26 -5.75
C THR A 10 28.74 -19.99 -6.33
N ILE A 11 27.45 -20.04 -6.67
CA ILE A 11 26.65 -18.83 -6.90
C ILE A 11 25.81 -18.61 -5.66
N ALA A 12 26.35 -17.78 -4.76
CA ALA A 12 25.59 -17.12 -3.73
C ALA A 12 24.63 -16.12 -4.39
N ALA A 13 23.34 -16.23 -4.10
CA ALA A 13 22.38 -15.16 -4.33
C ALA A 13 21.49 -15.06 -3.08
N LEU A 14 22.02 -14.36 -2.08
CA LEU A 14 21.22 -13.69 -1.08
C LEU A 14 20.46 -12.55 -1.79
N GLY A 15 19.14 -12.54 -1.65
CA GLY A 15 18.28 -11.52 -2.23
C GLY A 15 16.85 -11.72 -1.78
N ALA A 16 16.61 -11.58 -0.47
CA ALA A 16 15.27 -11.43 0.05
C ALA A 16 14.73 -10.06 -0.41
N VAL A 17 13.92 -10.04 -1.47
CA VAL A 17 13.08 -8.88 -1.76
C VAL A 17 11.73 -9.15 -1.11
N ALA A 18 11.57 -8.57 0.08
CA ALA A 18 10.27 -8.42 0.71
C ALA A 18 9.42 -7.52 -0.18
N ALA A 19 8.53 -8.10 -0.97
CA ALA A 19 7.47 -7.35 -1.63
C ALA A 19 6.36 -7.09 -0.60
N THR A 20 6.52 -6.03 0.17
CA THR A 20 5.44 -5.41 0.93
C THR A 20 4.38 -4.87 -0.04
N PRO A 21 3.09 -4.95 0.28
CA PRO A 21 2.05 -4.29 -0.51
C PRO A 21 2.20 -2.77 -0.36
N ALA A 22 2.89 -2.13 -1.30
CA ALA A 22 2.89 -0.68 -1.44
C ALA A 22 1.56 -0.25 -2.08
N ALA A 23 0.53 -0.19 -1.24
CA ALA A 23 -0.54 0.76 -1.47
C ALA A 23 0.01 2.16 -1.13
N TYR A 24 -0.37 3.12 -1.97
CA TYR A 24 -0.10 4.55 -1.92
C TYR A 24 1.17 5.02 -2.63
N ALA A 25 0.95 5.55 -3.84
CA ALA A 25 1.82 6.52 -4.47
C ALA A 25 1.97 7.73 -3.53
N ALA A 26 3.11 7.79 -2.85
CA ALA A 26 3.68 9.02 -2.34
C ALA A 26 4.98 9.22 -3.12
N ASP A 27 4.90 9.99 -4.21
CA ASP A 27 6.10 10.43 -4.91
C ASP A 27 6.93 11.32 -3.96
N GLY A 28 8.12 10.83 -3.60
CA GLY A 28 9.28 11.60 -3.12
C GLY A 28 9.26 12.17 -1.69
N ASP A 29 10.06 11.54 -0.80
CA ASP A 29 10.86 12.12 0.31
C ASP A 29 10.30 13.28 1.18
N GLY A 30 8.97 13.39 1.35
CA GLY A 30 8.36 14.44 2.17
C GLY A 30 6.84 14.49 2.04
N GLY A 31 6.18 13.33 2.11
CA GLY A 31 4.76 13.18 1.80
C GLY A 31 3.85 14.02 2.72
N VAL A 32 3.03 14.87 2.10
CA VAL A 32 1.91 15.54 2.78
C VAL A 32 0.77 14.53 2.92
N SER A 33 0.41 14.21 4.16
CA SER A 33 -0.76 13.36 4.45
C SER A 33 -1.94 14.22 4.92
N VAL A 34 -3.14 13.86 4.48
CA VAL A 34 -4.39 14.53 4.86
C VAL A 34 -5.31 13.49 5.50
N SER A 35 -5.81 13.81 6.69
CA SER A 35 -6.75 12.98 7.43
C SER A 35 -8.03 13.77 7.72
N PRO A 36 -9.23 13.24 7.44
CA PRO A 36 -9.47 11.99 6.71
C PRO A 36 -9.04 12.10 5.24
N ALA A 37 -8.74 10.97 4.59
CA ALA A 37 -8.33 10.93 3.18
C ALA A 37 -9.44 11.38 2.20
N SER A 38 -10.68 11.44 2.67
CA SER A 38 -11.85 11.82 1.87
C SER A 38 -12.80 12.68 2.71
N PRO A 39 -12.43 13.95 2.95
CA PRO A 39 -13.29 14.86 3.68
C PRO A 39 -14.53 15.21 2.86
N ARG A 40 -15.58 15.60 3.58
CA ARG A 40 -16.80 16.14 2.96
C ARG A 40 -16.72 17.67 2.94
N PRO A 41 -17.51 18.35 2.09
CA PRO A 41 -17.67 19.79 2.22
C PRO A 41 -18.09 20.19 3.65
N GLY A 42 -17.43 21.18 4.22
CA GLY A 42 -17.64 21.61 5.61
C GLY A 42 -16.93 20.75 6.67
N GLY A 43 -16.27 19.66 6.28
CA GLY A 43 -15.53 18.80 7.19
C GLY A 43 -14.19 19.40 7.61
N ASP A 44 -13.76 19.05 8.82
CA ASP A 44 -12.44 19.37 9.34
C ASP A 44 -11.42 18.34 8.84
N ILE A 45 -10.20 18.82 8.54
CA ILE A 45 -9.06 18.01 8.11
C ILE A 45 -7.83 18.33 8.94
N ALA A 46 -7.03 17.30 9.20
CA ALA A 46 -5.69 17.41 9.72
C ALA A 46 -4.69 17.18 8.58
N LEU A 47 -3.72 18.07 8.44
CA LEU A 47 -2.58 17.92 7.56
C LEU A 47 -1.36 17.54 8.37
N ARG A 48 -0.57 16.61 7.85
CA ARG A 48 0.74 16.28 8.40
C ARG A 48 1.79 16.27 7.30
N MET A 49 2.94 16.85 7.58
CA MET A 49 4.06 16.91 6.65
C MET A 49 5.34 16.60 7.41
N SER A 50 6.19 15.77 6.81
CA SER A 50 7.55 15.49 7.28
C SER A 50 8.58 16.07 6.31
N GLY A 51 9.82 16.27 6.77
CA GLY A 51 10.93 16.70 5.90
C GLY A 51 10.96 18.21 5.60
N CYS A 52 10.31 19.03 6.42
CA CYS A 52 10.48 20.49 6.37
C CYS A 52 11.65 20.89 7.30
N PRO A 53 12.70 21.58 6.80
CA PRO A 53 13.77 22.10 7.66
C PRO A 53 13.27 23.14 8.66
N ASP A 54 12.23 23.90 8.30
CA ASP A 54 11.60 24.86 9.19
C ASP A 54 10.64 24.20 10.19
N ARG A 55 10.49 24.84 11.36
CA ARG A 55 9.53 24.41 12.40
C ARG A 55 8.08 24.78 12.07
N THR A 56 7.85 25.48 10.96
CA THR A 56 6.54 25.96 10.53
C THR A 56 6.38 25.86 9.02
N ALA A 57 5.18 25.54 8.56
CA ALA A 57 4.79 25.60 7.15
C ALA A 57 3.39 26.18 6.98
N MET A 58 3.08 26.65 5.77
CA MET A 58 1.76 27.14 5.39
C MET A 58 1.19 26.27 4.27
N ALA A 59 0.03 25.68 4.50
CA ALA A 59 -0.74 24.99 3.47
C ALA A 59 -1.86 25.89 2.96
N VAL A 60 -1.84 26.14 1.65
CA VAL A 60 -2.80 26.96 0.92
C VAL A 60 -3.54 26.09 -0.07
N SER A 61 -4.87 26.17 -0.07
CA SER A 61 -5.71 25.49 -1.05
C SER A 61 -6.98 26.29 -1.28
N ALA A 62 -7.48 26.26 -2.52
CA ALA A 62 -8.82 26.77 -2.83
C ALA A 62 -9.91 25.99 -2.08
N ALA A 63 -9.60 24.78 -1.60
CA ALA A 63 -10.53 23.97 -0.82
C ALA A 63 -10.72 24.47 0.62
N PHE A 64 -9.79 25.28 1.15
CA PHE A 64 -9.77 25.65 2.56
C PHE A 64 -10.59 26.91 2.83
N VAL A 65 -11.28 26.92 3.97
CA VAL A 65 -11.92 28.14 4.49
C VAL A 65 -10.85 29.18 4.84
N ALA A 66 -9.75 28.72 5.45
CA ALA A 66 -8.57 29.51 5.78
C ALA A 66 -7.29 28.68 5.58
N ASP A 67 -6.21 29.36 5.24
CA ASP A 67 -4.90 28.72 5.07
C ASP A 67 -4.45 28.04 6.38
N ALA A 68 -3.93 26.82 6.26
CA ALA A 68 -3.58 25.99 7.41
C ALA A 68 -2.13 26.25 7.82
N ARG A 69 -1.92 26.73 9.05
CA ARG A 69 -0.58 26.83 9.66
C ARG A 69 -0.22 25.48 10.24
N LEU A 70 0.89 24.91 9.75
CA LEU A 70 1.47 23.73 10.34
C LEU A 70 2.62 24.13 11.26
N ALA A 71 2.67 23.50 12.42
CA ALA A 71 3.74 23.68 13.40
C ALA A 71 4.36 22.32 13.75
N ALA A 72 5.65 22.32 14.05
CA ALA A 72 6.37 21.12 14.42
C ALA A 72 5.87 20.57 15.77
N GLY A 73 5.48 19.30 15.76
CA GLY A 73 5.27 18.50 16.96
C GLY A 73 6.60 18.10 17.61
N ALA A 74 6.49 17.37 18.72
CA ALA A 74 7.64 16.85 19.46
C ALA A 74 8.50 15.88 18.64
N ASP A 75 7.87 15.18 17.70
CA ASP A 75 8.47 14.24 16.75
C ASP A 75 9.08 14.93 15.52
N GLY A 76 8.99 16.26 15.43
CA GLY A 76 9.46 17.03 14.27
C GLY A 76 8.52 16.99 13.06
N THR A 77 7.38 16.30 13.16
CA THR A 77 6.36 16.31 12.12
C THR A 77 5.58 17.62 12.20
N LEU A 78 5.40 18.30 11.07
CA LEU A 78 4.54 19.48 11.01
C LEU A 78 3.08 19.04 10.97
N VAL A 79 2.29 19.52 11.91
CA VAL A 79 0.84 19.23 12.01
C VAL A 79 0.06 20.53 12.00
N GLY A 80 -1.05 20.54 11.28
CA GLY A 80 -1.99 21.66 11.25
C GLY A 80 -3.38 21.18 10.92
N GLU A 81 -4.38 21.99 11.26
CA GLU A 81 -5.79 21.70 10.97
C GLU A 81 -6.38 22.78 10.07
N SER A 82 -7.34 22.39 9.24
CA SER A 82 -8.14 23.32 8.45
C SER A 82 -9.53 22.75 8.19
N ARG A 83 -10.43 23.58 7.67
CA ARG A 83 -11.79 23.21 7.31
C ARG A 83 -11.98 23.33 5.80
N ILE A 84 -12.60 22.34 5.20
CA ILE A 84 -13.03 22.37 3.80
C ILE A 84 -14.24 23.30 3.67
N ARG A 85 -14.28 24.17 2.67
CA ARG A 85 -15.46 25.04 2.43
C ARG A 85 -16.71 24.18 2.22
N SER A 86 -17.82 24.58 2.84
CA SER A 86 -19.10 23.88 2.70
C SER A 86 -19.72 23.98 1.31
N THR A 87 -19.35 25.02 0.54
CA THR A 87 -19.86 25.28 -0.81
C THR A 87 -19.02 24.62 -1.92
N LEU A 88 -17.99 23.85 -1.58
CA LEU A 88 -17.18 23.14 -2.57
C LEU A 88 -17.94 21.98 -3.19
N MET A 89 -17.75 21.81 -4.49
CA MET A 89 -18.19 20.61 -5.18
C MET A 89 -17.26 19.44 -4.82
N PRO A 90 -17.74 18.19 -4.83
CA PRO A 90 -16.86 17.03 -4.74
C PRO A 90 -15.87 17.03 -5.91
N GLY A 91 -14.61 16.72 -5.63
CA GLY A 91 -13.53 16.80 -6.62
C GLY A 91 -12.15 16.75 -5.98
N THR A 92 -11.12 16.69 -6.82
CA THR A 92 -9.72 16.77 -6.38
C THR A 92 -9.28 18.22 -6.40
N TYR A 93 -8.66 18.66 -5.31
CA TYR A 93 -8.16 20.02 -5.13
C TYR A 93 -6.68 19.98 -4.75
N ASP A 94 -5.88 20.83 -5.39
CA ASP A 94 -4.47 20.95 -5.06
C ASP A 94 -4.27 21.67 -3.73
N VAL A 95 -3.27 21.20 -2.98
CA VAL A 95 -2.83 21.76 -1.70
C VAL A 95 -1.37 22.12 -1.86
N LYS A 96 -1.05 23.41 -1.88
CA LYS A 96 0.32 23.88 -1.93
C LYS A 96 0.81 24.12 -0.50
N VAL A 97 1.85 23.41 -0.09
CA VAL A 97 2.49 23.57 1.20
C VAL A 97 3.83 24.26 1.00
N THR A 98 4.00 25.42 1.62
CA THR A 98 5.23 26.20 1.63
C THR A 98 5.93 26.03 2.98
N CYS A 99 7.17 25.60 2.93
CA CYS A 99 8.08 25.41 4.06
C CYS A 99 9.33 26.25 3.78
N GLY A 100 9.46 27.39 4.44
CA GLY A 100 10.50 28.38 4.13
C GLY A 100 10.47 28.75 2.64
N ASP A 101 11.60 28.53 1.95
CA ASP A 101 11.74 28.77 0.51
C ASP A 101 11.30 27.57 -0.36
N ALA A 102 11.08 26.40 0.25
CA ALA A 102 10.64 25.21 -0.44
C ALA A 102 9.10 25.17 -0.57
N SER A 103 8.61 24.73 -1.72
CA SER A 103 7.19 24.42 -1.90
C SER A 103 7.00 22.98 -2.36
N ARG A 104 5.88 22.39 -1.92
CA ARG A 104 5.43 21.05 -2.27
C ARG A 104 3.95 21.11 -2.61
N THR A 105 3.52 20.30 -3.56
CA THR A 105 2.12 20.20 -3.97
C THR A 105 1.61 18.82 -3.60
N GLY A 106 0.55 18.78 -2.79
CA GLY A 106 -0.27 17.60 -2.55
C GLY A 106 -1.66 17.79 -3.15
N ALA A 107 -2.51 16.78 -3.01
CA ALA A 107 -3.89 16.84 -3.45
C ALA A 107 -4.84 16.31 -2.37
N VAL A 108 -6.04 16.88 -2.28
CA VAL A 108 -7.13 16.40 -1.41
C VAL A 108 -8.36 16.10 -2.26
N THR A 109 -8.94 14.92 -2.09
CA THR A 109 -10.16 14.52 -2.80
C THR A 109 -11.37 14.68 -1.88
N VAL A 110 -12.20 15.69 -2.17
CA VAL A 110 -13.44 15.95 -1.45
C VAL A 110 -14.55 15.06 -2.01
N VAL A 111 -15.20 14.29 -1.14
CA VAL A 111 -16.26 13.34 -1.54
C VAL A 111 -17.65 13.86 -1.17
N ARG A 112 -18.67 13.41 -1.90
CA ARG A 112 -20.08 13.74 -1.60
C ARG A 112 -20.51 13.12 -0.27
N GLN A 113 -21.38 13.81 0.48
CA GLN A 113 -22.10 13.22 1.61
C GLN A 113 -22.78 11.92 1.15
N GLY A 114 -22.46 10.80 1.81
CA GLY A 114 -23.01 9.47 1.52
C GLY A 114 -22.01 8.47 0.91
N ALA A 115 -20.85 8.92 0.42
CA ALA A 115 -19.80 8.06 -0.12
C ALA A 115 -18.72 7.68 0.92
N GLN A 116 -19.12 7.48 2.18
CA GLN A 116 -18.18 6.94 3.18
C GLN A 116 -17.82 5.51 2.74
N PRO A 117 -16.54 5.14 2.66
CA PRO A 117 -16.18 3.73 2.71
C PRO A 117 -16.79 3.21 4.01
N SER A 118 -17.83 2.39 3.92
CA SER A 118 -18.31 1.65 5.09
C SER A 118 -17.14 0.82 5.56
N ALA A 119 -16.46 1.27 6.62
CA ALA A 119 -15.64 0.37 7.40
C ALA A 119 -16.55 -0.84 7.70
N PRO A 120 -16.15 -2.07 7.38
CA PRO A 120 -16.96 -3.22 7.70
C PRO A 120 -17.28 -3.12 9.20
N ALA A 121 -18.58 -3.14 9.53
CA ALA A 121 -19.02 -3.28 10.91
C ALA A 121 -18.23 -4.47 11.49
N SER A 122 -17.57 -4.23 12.63
CA SER A 122 -16.61 -5.11 13.32
C SER A 122 -16.58 -6.57 12.87
N PRO A 123 -15.40 -7.19 12.70
CA PRO A 123 -15.31 -8.63 12.64
C PRO A 123 -15.95 -9.18 13.92
N VAL A 124 -17.14 -9.76 13.81
CA VAL A 124 -17.62 -10.72 14.80
C VAL A 124 -16.69 -11.90 14.62
N ALA A 125 -15.57 -11.91 15.36
CA ALA A 125 -14.78 -13.12 15.50
C ALA A 125 -15.76 -14.19 16.02
N PRO A 126 -16.00 -15.27 15.27
CA PRO A 126 -16.73 -16.40 15.82
C PRO A 126 -15.98 -16.83 17.08
N VAL A 127 -16.60 -16.70 18.24
CA VAL A 127 -16.08 -17.36 19.43
C VAL A 127 -16.09 -18.85 19.10
N PRO A 128 -14.96 -19.56 19.23
CA PRO A 128 -14.94 -21.00 19.06
C PRO A 128 -15.73 -21.63 20.20
N ALA A 129 -17.05 -21.74 20.03
CA ALA A 129 -17.84 -22.74 20.72
C ALA A 129 -17.39 -24.08 20.12
N GLY A 130 -16.53 -24.80 20.86
CA GLY A 130 -15.98 -26.06 20.43
C GLY A 130 -17.05 -27.05 19.96
N GLY A 131 -16.81 -27.67 18.81
CA GLY A 131 -17.61 -28.76 18.26
C GLY A 131 -16.98 -29.24 16.96
N GLY A 132 -16.21 -30.32 17.02
CA GLY A 132 -15.41 -30.85 15.91
C GLY A 132 -16.24 -31.44 14.76
N GLY A 133 -15.58 -31.62 13.61
CA GLY A 133 -16.14 -32.36 12.48
C GLY A 133 -15.50 -31.98 11.15
N THR A 134 -14.45 -32.71 10.79
CA THR A 134 -14.04 -33.06 9.42
C THR A 134 -14.70 -32.29 8.26
N ALA A 135 -13.93 -31.46 7.56
CA ALA A 135 -14.26 -31.07 6.18
C ALA A 135 -13.15 -31.56 5.25
N HIS A 136 -13.52 -32.57 4.46
CA HIS A 136 -12.79 -33.05 3.30
C HIS A 136 -12.49 -31.91 2.32
N ALA A 137 -11.37 -32.07 1.61
CA ALA A 137 -10.91 -31.21 0.54
C ALA A 137 -12.04 -30.78 -0.42
N ALA A 138 -12.38 -29.50 -0.39
CA ALA A 138 -13.14 -28.86 -1.45
C ALA A 138 -12.14 -28.24 -2.43
N VAL A 139 -11.98 -28.90 -3.57
CA VAL A 139 -11.54 -28.28 -4.82
C VAL A 139 -12.44 -27.07 -5.07
N ALA A 140 -11.95 -25.87 -4.78
CA ALA A 140 -12.58 -24.65 -5.20
C ALA A 140 -12.29 -24.47 -6.69
N ASP A 141 -13.29 -24.80 -7.50
CA ASP A 141 -13.43 -24.38 -8.88
C ASP A 141 -13.41 -22.84 -8.92
N ALA A 142 -12.24 -22.28 -9.24
CA ALA A 142 -12.05 -20.84 -9.40
C ALA A 142 -12.56 -20.40 -10.77
N ARG A 143 -13.88 -20.48 -10.97
CA ARG A 143 -14.57 -19.80 -12.06
C ARG A 143 -15.42 -18.66 -11.51
N ALA A 144 -14.73 -17.65 -10.98
CA ALA A 144 -15.36 -16.39 -10.60
C ALA A 144 -14.41 -15.23 -10.95
N ALA A 145 -14.82 -14.40 -11.92
CA ALA A 145 -14.25 -13.10 -12.31
C ALA A 145 -12.71 -13.02 -12.41
N GLY A 146 -12.20 -13.19 -13.63
CA GLY A 146 -10.77 -13.21 -13.94
C GLY A 146 -10.01 -12.02 -13.34
N PRO A 147 -8.91 -12.25 -12.61
CA PRO A 147 -8.10 -11.18 -12.10
C PRO A 147 -7.37 -10.54 -13.30
N GLY A 148 -7.26 -9.21 -13.34
CA GLY A 148 -6.76 -8.48 -14.52
C GLY A 148 -5.42 -9.01 -15.06
N THR A 149 -5.03 -8.62 -16.28
CA THR A 149 -3.84 -9.15 -16.99
C THR A 149 -2.55 -9.21 -16.15
N ALA A 150 -2.38 -8.30 -15.19
CA ALA A 150 -1.27 -8.35 -14.24
C ALA A 150 -1.27 -9.61 -13.35
N HIS A 151 -2.43 -10.06 -12.89
CA HIS A 151 -2.57 -11.23 -12.03
C HIS A 151 -2.49 -12.55 -12.80
N THR A 152 -2.88 -12.59 -14.07
CA THR A 152 -2.67 -13.77 -14.92
C THR A 152 -1.19 -13.99 -15.18
N VAL A 153 -0.41 -12.91 -15.38
CA VAL A 153 1.05 -12.97 -15.50
C VAL A 153 1.68 -13.47 -14.19
N ILE A 154 1.26 -12.94 -13.04
CA ILE A 154 1.77 -13.38 -11.73
C ILE A 154 1.45 -14.87 -11.50
N GLY A 155 0.22 -15.31 -11.79
CA GLY A 155 -0.18 -16.70 -11.64
C GLY A 155 0.63 -17.66 -12.53
N LEU A 156 0.92 -17.25 -13.77
CA LEU A 156 1.69 -18.06 -14.72
C LEU A 156 3.17 -18.17 -14.31
N VAL A 157 3.76 -17.08 -13.81
CA VAL A 157 5.13 -17.08 -13.28
C VAL A 157 5.23 -18.04 -12.08
N LEU A 158 4.30 -17.96 -11.13
CA LEU A 158 4.30 -18.83 -9.95
C LEU A 158 4.12 -20.30 -10.34
N ALA A 159 3.21 -20.60 -11.27
CA ALA A 159 3.00 -21.96 -11.77
C ALA A 159 4.27 -22.52 -12.45
N GLY A 160 4.99 -21.71 -13.23
CA GLY A 160 6.25 -22.08 -13.85
C GLY A 160 7.36 -22.40 -12.84
N VAL A 161 7.49 -21.58 -11.78
CA VAL A 161 8.46 -21.82 -10.70
C VAL A 161 8.14 -23.11 -9.94
N ALA A 162 6.87 -23.38 -9.66
CA ALA A 162 6.46 -24.63 -9.01
C ALA A 162 6.78 -25.86 -9.88
N ALA A 163 6.46 -25.80 -11.18
CA ALA A 163 6.74 -26.88 -12.11
C ALA A 163 8.25 -27.19 -12.22
N THR A 164 9.09 -26.15 -12.31
CA THR A 164 10.56 -26.31 -12.35
C THR A 164 11.11 -26.87 -11.04
N ALA A 165 10.64 -26.40 -9.90
CA ALA A 165 11.03 -26.95 -8.60
C ALA A 165 10.68 -28.44 -8.46
N VAL A 166 9.49 -28.85 -8.91
CA VAL A 166 9.05 -30.26 -8.89
C VAL A 166 9.85 -31.10 -9.88
N ALA A 167 10.14 -30.60 -11.08
CA ALA A 167 10.98 -31.27 -12.07
C ALA A 167 12.40 -31.49 -11.53
N LEU A 168 13.00 -30.46 -10.92
CA LEU A 168 14.33 -30.56 -10.31
C LEU A 168 14.33 -31.52 -9.12
N ARG A 169 13.31 -31.46 -8.25
CA ARG A 169 13.18 -32.35 -7.09
C ARG A 169 12.98 -33.81 -7.51
N SER A 170 12.17 -34.06 -8.54
CA SER A 170 11.93 -35.41 -9.06
C SER A 170 13.18 -35.96 -9.77
N ALA A 171 13.89 -35.15 -10.54
CA ALA A 171 15.17 -35.55 -11.16
C ALA A 171 16.24 -35.86 -10.10
N ARG A 172 16.31 -35.09 -9.00
CA ARG A 172 17.19 -35.41 -7.86
C ARG A 172 16.81 -36.73 -7.20
N ARG A 173 15.51 -36.98 -6.96
CA ARG A 173 15.05 -38.25 -6.36
C ARG A 173 15.28 -39.47 -7.24
N ARG A 174 15.20 -39.34 -8.58
CA ARG A 174 15.50 -40.45 -9.50
C ARG A 174 17.00 -40.77 -9.61
N ARG A 175 17.87 -39.85 -9.17
CA ARG A 175 19.33 -40.06 -9.11
C ARG A 175 19.80 -40.69 -7.81
N GLU A 176 18.89 -41.02 -6.89
CA GLU A 176 19.12 -42.03 -5.85
C GLU A 176 18.47 -43.35 -6.28
N PRO A 177 19.07 -44.13 -7.20
CA PRO A 177 18.86 -45.55 -7.20
C PRO A 177 19.54 -46.12 -5.94
N ARG A 178 18.80 -47.02 -5.31
CA ARG A 178 19.18 -47.83 -4.15
C ARG A 178 20.48 -48.60 -4.38
#